data_AF-A0A3M2D0V6-F1
#
_entry.id   AF-A0A3M2D0V6-F1
#
_cell.length_a   1.000
_cell.length_b   1.000
_cell.length_c   1.000
_cell.angle_alpha   90.00
_cell.angle_beta   90.00
_cell.angle_gamma   90.00
#
_symmetry.space_group_name_H-M   'P 1'
#
loop_
_entity.id
_entity.type
_entity.pdbx_description
1 polymer ?
#
loop_
_entity_poly.entity_id
_entity_poly.type
_entity_poly.pdbx_seq_one_letter_code
_entity_poly.pdbx_strand_id
1 'polypeptide(L)'
;MAASVKQRLLNYSRDRGEVFNLVLVRFAVERLLYRLTRSPHADAFVLKGAMLFAAWTGKPHRPTQDVDLLGFGEPSTERLASVFREIAVV
;
A
#
# COMPACT_ATOMS: atom_id res chain seq x y z
N MET A 1 11.20 17.41 -19.49
CA MET A 1 10.77 16.01 -19.64
C MET A 1 10.09 15.56 -18.37
N ALA A 2 8.98 14.82 -18.44
CA ALA A 2 8.32 14.30 -17.23
C ALA A 2 9.19 13.21 -16.59
N ALA A 3 9.53 13.36 -15.32
CA ALA A 3 10.27 12.34 -14.58
C ALA A 3 9.40 11.10 -14.37
N SER A 4 9.98 9.91 -14.50
CA SER A 4 9.31 8.66 -14.15
C SER A 4 8.88 8.68 -12.67
N VAL A 5 7.86 7.88 -12.32
CA VAL A 5 7.40 7.76 -10.93
C VAL A 5 8.56 7.41 -10.00
N LYS A 6 9.43 6.48 -10.41
CA LYS A 6 10.63 6.10 -9.65
C LYS A 6 11.56 7.30 -9.39
N GLN A 7 11.82 8.13 -10.40
CA GLN A 7 12.68 9.30 -10.24
C GLN A 7 12.04 10.36 -9.33
N ARG A 8 10.72 10.56 -9.42
CA ARG A 8 9.98 11.45 -8.52
C ARG A 8 10.08 10.99 -7.06
N LEU A 9 9.96 9.68 -6.81
CA LEU A 9 10.12 9.10 -5.47
C LEU A 9 11.56 9.21 -4.97
N LEU A 10 12.56 9.08 -5.84
CA LEU A 10 13.97 9.26 -5.48
C LEU A 10 14.27 10.72 -5.07
N ASN A 11 13.71 11.68 -5.80
CA ASN A 11 13.83 13.09 -5.43
C ASN A 11 13.15 13.34 -4.08
N TYR A 12 11.92 12.83 -3.90
CA TYR A 12 11.20 12.92 -2.64
C TYR A 12 11.98 12.34 -1.45
N SER A 13 12.64 11.19 -1.61
CA SER A 13 13.42 10.59 -0.52
C SER A 13 14.63 11.45 -0.15
N ARG A 14 15.30 12.07 -1.15
CA ARG A 14 16.43 12.97 -0.92
C ARG A 14 16.01 14.24 -0.20
N ASP A 15 14.91 14.86 -0.62
CA ASP A 15 14.40 16.09 -0.04
C ASP A 15 14.00 15.93 1.44
N ARG A 16 13.55 14.72 1.83
CA ARG A 16 13.13 14.42 3.20
C ARG A 16 14.17 13.67 4.03
N GLY A 17 15.33 13.33 3.47
CA GLY A 17 16.33 12.50 4.15
C GLY A 17 15.84 11.09 4.50
N GLU A 18 14.85 10.56 3.75
CA GLU A 18 14.29 9.22 3.96
C GLU A 18 15.06 8.16 3.16
N VAL A 19 15.14 6.93 3.69
CA VAL A 19 15.72 5.80 2.96
C VAL A 19 14.85 5.49 1.74
N PHE A 20 15.43 5.56 0.54
CA PHE A 20 14.68 5.45 -0.72
C PHE A 20 13.83 4.17 -0.82
N ASN A 21 14.34 3.03 -0.35
CA ASN A 21 13.57 1.78 -0.37
C ASN A 21 12.29 1.85 0.49
N LEU A 22 12.33 2.53 1.64
CA LEU A 22 11.14 2.73 2.47
C LEU A 22 10.10 3.60 1.75
N VAL A 23 10.54 4.61 1.01
CA VAL A 23 9.66 5.43 0.16
C VAL A 23 9.00 4.59 -0.93
N LEU A 24 9.76 3.71 -1.59
CA LEU A 24 9.22 2.81 -2.61
C LEU A 24 8.16 1.86 -2.04
N VAL A 25 8.45 1.22 -0.90
CA VAL A 25 7.51 0.29 -0.26
C VAL A 25 6.25 1.02 0.20
N ARG A 26 6.41 2.17 0.87
CA ARG A 26 5.27 3.01 1.29
C ARG A 26 4.41 3.40 0.10
N PHE A 27 5.03 3.87 -0.99
CA PHE A 27 4.31 4.21 -2.21
C PHE A 27 3.54 3.01 -2.78
N ALA A 28 4.18 1.84 -2.86
CA ALA A 28 3.54 0.62 -3.36
C ALA A 28 2.33 0.22 -2.50
N VAL A 29 2.46 0.26 -1.18
CA VAL A 29 1.38 -0.04 -0.23
C VAL A 29 0.23 0.97 -0.35
N GLU A 30 0.53 2.27 -0.38
CA GLU A 30 -0.51 3.31 -0.55
C GLU A 30 -1.24 3.16 -1.89
N ARG A 31 -0.53 2.80 -2.97
CA ARG A 31 -1.14 2.51 -4.28
C ARG A 31 -1.98 1.24 -4.28
N LEU A 32 -1.55 0.19 -3.57
CA LEU A 32 -2.33 -1.04 -3.39
C LEU A 32 -3.63 -0.76 -2.61
N LEU A 33 -3.54 -0.02 -1.51
CA LEU A 33 -4.71 0.37 -0.71
C LEU A 33 -5.67 1.24 -1.52
N TYR A 34 -5.16 2.20 -2.29
CA TYR A 34 -5.97 2.99 -3.22
C TYR A 34 -6.72 2.11 -4.23
N ARG A 35 -6.05 1.10 -4.79
CA ARG A 35 -6.68 0.17 -5.75
C ARG A 35 -7.72 -0.71 -5.10
N LEU A 36 -7.44 -1.19 -3.89
CA LEU A 36 -8.38 -1.97 -3.09
C LEU A 36 -9.70 -1.19 -2.88
N THR A 37 -9.63 0.08 -2.47
CA THR A 37 -10.84 0.92 -2.27
C THR A 37 -11.60 1.24 -3.56
N ARG A 38 -10.95 1.09 -4.72
CA ARG A 38 -11.55 1.27 -6.04
C ARG A 38 -12.06 -0.03 -6.67
N SER A 39 -11.80 -1.17 -6.03
CA SER A 39 -12.18 -2.50 -6.51
C SER A 39 -13.52 -2.95 -5.93
N PRO A 40 -14.17 -3.97 -6.52
CA PRO A 40 -15.33 -4.64 -5.91
C PRO A 40 -15.05 -5.29 -4.55
N HIS A 41 -13.78 -5.42 -4.16
CA HIS A 41 -13.34 -6.06 -2.92
C HIS A 41 -13.14 -5.08 -1.75
N ALA A 42 -13.52 -3.80 -1.92
CA ALA A 42 -13.28 -2.76 -0.91
C ALA A 42 -13.83 -3.12 0.48
N ASP A 43 -15.03 -3.70 0.53
CA ASP A 43 -15.69 -4.07 1.79
C ASP A 43 -15.29 -5.47 2.30
N ALA A 44 -14.47 -6.20 1.54
CA ALA A 44 -14.00 -7.52 1.93
C ALA A 44 -12.81 -7.46 2.90
N PHE A 45 -12.21 -6.28 3.11
CA PHE A 45 -11.02 -6.12 3.94
C PHE A 45 -11.05 -4.90 4.86
N VAL A 46 -10.39 -5.02 6.03
CA VAL A 46 -10.16 -3.91 6.96
C VAL A 46 -8.66 -3.70 7.16
N LEU A 47 -8.18 -2.46 7.02
CA LEU A 47 -6.79 -2.10 7.30
C LEU A 47 -6.46 -2.23 8.78
N LYS A 48 -5.32 -2.85 9.10
CA LYS A 48 -4.78 -2.98 10.45
C LYS A 48 -3.30 -2.58 10.49
N GLY A 49 -2.67 -2.89 11.63
CA GLY A 49 -1.22 -2.84 11.78
C GLY A 49 -0.66 -1.43 11.72
N ALA A 50 0.63 -1.32 11.42
CA ALA A 50 1.34 -0.04 11.42
C ALA A 50 0.80 0.94 10.36
N MET A 51 0.30 0.43 9.23
CA MET A 51 -0.28 1.26 8.17
C MET A 51 -1.58 1.94 8.61
N LEU A 52 -2.38 1.32 9.50
CA LEU A 52 -3.55 1.97 10.08
C LEU A 52 -3.15 3.22 10.89
N PHE A 53 -2.10 3.12 11.72
CA PHE A 53 -1.61 4.27 12.48
C PHE A 53 -1.08 5.38 11.56
N ALA A 54 -0.40 5.01 10.47
CA ALA A 54 0.06 5.97 9.48
C ALA A 54 -1.10 6.72 8.79
N ALA A 55 -2.17 6.01 8.44
CA ALA A 55 -3.37 6.60 7.84
C ALA A 55 -4.11 7.52 8.82
N TRP A 56 -4.21 7.13 10.10
CA TRP A 56 -4.91 7.94 11.11
C TRP A 56 -4.13 9.20 11.49
N THR A 57 -2.82 9.08 11.71
CA THR A 57 -2.00 10.19 12.23
C THR A 57 -1.39 11.07 11.15
N GLY A 58 -1.46 10.65 9.88
CA GLY A 58 -0.80 11.31 8.76
C GLY A 58 0.73 11.20 8.78
N LYS A 59 1.30 10.45 9.72
CA LYS A 59 2.74 10.24 9.87
C LYS A 59 3.05 8.76 10.12
N PRO A 60 4.10 8.19 9.50
CA PRO A 60 4.53 6.83 9.84
C PRO A 60 4.93 6.77 11.32
N HIS A 61 4.36 5.82 12.08
CA HIS A 61 4.74 5.62 13.48
C HIS A 61 6.12 4.93 13.59
N ARG A 62 6.37 3.96 12.72
CA ARG A 62 7.65 3.25 12.53
C ARG A 62 7.82 2.89 11.05
N PRO A 63 9.04 2.53 10.59
CA PRO A 63 9.19 1.86 9.31
C PRO A 63 8.31 0.60 9.25
N THR A 64 7.53 0.47 8.19
CA THR A 64 6.67 -0.68 7.89
C THR A 64 6.92 -1.10 6.47
N GLN A 65 7.06 -2.41 6.23
CA GLN A 65 7.41 -2.96 4.92
C GLN A 65 6.28 -3.77 4.30
N ASP A 66 5.21 -3.94 5.06
CA ASP A 66 4.06 -4.78 4.83
C ASP A 66 2.76 -4.00 5.07
N VAL A 67 1.66 -4.65 4.70
CA VAL A 67 0.30 -4.19 4.94
C VAL A 67 -0.50 -5.31 5.56
N ASP A 68 -1.10 -5.03 6.71
CA ASP A 68 -1.95 -5.98 7.43
C ASP A 68 -3.42 -5.72 7.11
N LEU A 69 -4.13 -6.76 6.69
CA LEU A 69 -5.55 -6.71 6.38
C LEU A 69 -6.31 -7.76 7.19
N LEU A 70 -7.50 -7.42 7.70
CA LEU A 70 -8.52 -8.42 8.04
C LEU A 70 -9.20 -8.77 6.73
N GLY A 71 -9.30 -10.04 6.37
CA GLY A 71 -10.19 -10.48 5.29
C GLY A 71 -11.46 -11.09 5.85
N PHE A 72 -12.58 -10.88 5.15
CA PHE A 72 -13.84 -11.58 5.42
C PHE A 72 -14.13 -12.62 4.32
N GLY A 73 -14.82 -13.70 4.71
CA GLY A 73 -15.14 -14.81 3.83
C GLY A 73 -14.07 -15.90 3.82
N GLU A 74 -14.02 -16.68 2.75
CA GLU A 74 -13.15 -17.86 2.64
C GLU A 74 -11.65 -17.45 2.60
N PRO A 75 -10.80 -17.97 3.52
CA PRO A 75 -9.40 -17.58 3.61
C PRO A 75 -8.46 -18.40 2.69
N SER A 76 -8.98 -19.01 1.62
CA SER A 76 -8.18 -19.84 0.72
C SER A 76 -7.17 -19.02 -0.09
N THR A 77 -5.98 -19.59 -0.28
CA THR A 77 -4.87 -18.96 -1.03
C THR A 77 -5.25 -18.67 -2.47
N GLU A 78 -6.05 -19.53 -3.10
CA GLU A 78 -6.47 -19.41 -4.49
C GLU A 78 -7.41 -18.21 -4.67
N ARG A 79 -8.37 -18.06 -3.75
CA ARG A 79 -9.28 -16.92 -3.74
C ARG A 79 -8.51 -15.62 -3.50
N LEU A 80 -7.68 -15.58 -2.47
CA LEU A 80 -6.89 -14.38 -2.14
C LEU A 80 -5.97 -14.00 -3.32
N ALA A 81 -5.33 -14.96 -3.98
CA ALA A 81 -4.52 -14.68 -5.16
C ALA A 81 -5.36 -14.11 -6.32
N SER A 82 -6.59 -14.60 -6.54
CA SER A 82 -7.50 -14.03 -7.55
C SER A 82 -7.85 -12.58 -7.23
N VAL A 83 -8.29 -12.33 -5.99
CA VAL A 83 -8.68 -11.01 -5.50
C VAL A 83 -7.54 -9.99 -5.67
N PHE A 84 -6.32 -10.34 -5.25
CA PHE A 84 -5.18 -9.43 -5.37
C PHE A 84 -4.70 -9.21 -6.82
N ARG A 85 -4.90 -10.18 -7.73
CA ARG A 85 -4.69 -9.97 -9.17
C ARG A 85 -5.67 -8.96 -9.75
N GLU A 86 -6.95 -9.05 -9.35
CA GLU A 86 -7.97 -8.09 -9.78
C GLU A 86 -7.68 -6.69 -9.24
N ILE A 87 -7.27 -6.56 -7.97
CA ILE A 87 -6.85 -5.28 -7.39
C ILE A 87 -5.64 -4.70 -8.12
N ALA A 88 -4.68 -5.53 -8.56
CA ALA A 88 -3.45 -5.07 -9.21
C ALA A 88 -3.68 -4.42 -10.58
N VAL A 89 -4.82 -4.67 -11.22
CA VAL A 89 -5.18 -4.12 -12.54
C VAL A 89 -6.14 -2.92 -12.48
N VAL A 90 -6.58 -2.52 -11.29
CA VAL A 90 -7.33 -1.26 -11.07
C VAL A 90 -6.43 -0.03 -11.28
#